data_AF-A0AAW1E733-F1
#
_entry.id   AF-A0AAW1E733-F1
#
_cell.length_a   1.000
_cell.length_b   1.000
_cell.length_c   1.000
_cell.angle_alpha   90.00
_cell.angle_beta   90.00
_cell.angle_gamma   90.00
#
_symmetry.space_group_name_H-M   'P 1'
#
loop_
_entity.id
_entity.type
_entity.pdbx_description
1 polymer ?
#
loop_
_entity_poly.entity_id
_entity_poly.type
_entity_poly.pdbx_seq_one_letter_code
_entity_poly.pdbx_strand_id
1 'polypeptide(L)'
;MTEQMTDGQAMLWDLNEGKHLYTLDSGDTINALCFSPNRYWLCAATGPSIKIWDLEGKIIVDELRQEVISTNSKAEPPQCTSLAWSADGQTLFAGYTDNLIRVWQVTIGTR
;
A
#
# COMPACT_ATOMS: atom_id res chain seq x y z
N MET A 1 1.13 -6.73 15.69
CA MET A 1 0.50 -6.79 14.36
C MET A 1 1.51 -7.49 13.46
N THR A 2 1.23 -8.71 13.01
CA THR A 2 2.08 -9.43 12.06
C THR A 2 1.24 -9.73 10.83
N GLU A 3 1.81 -9.47 9.67
CA GLU A 3 1.14 -9.60 8.37
C GLU A 3 1.64 -10.89 7.70
N GLN A 4 0.70 -11.74 7.27
CA GLN A 4 1.00 -12.93 6.48
C GLN A 4 0.38 -12.75 5.10
N MET A 5 1.13 -13.15 4.08
CA MET A 5 0.77 -12.94 2.68
C MET A 5 0.67 -14.29 1.97
N THR A 6 -0.47 -14.50 1.33
CA THR A 6 -0.73 -15.61 0.41
C THR A 6 -1.45 -15.00 -0.78
N ASP A 7 -1.03 -15.36 -1.98
CA ASP A 7 -1.43 -14.82 -3.30
C ASP A 7 -2.53 -13.73 -3.29
N GLY A 8 -2.10 -12.46 -3.37
CA GLY A 8 -2.98 -11.28 -3.47
C GLY A 8 -3.84 -10.93 -2.25
N GLN A 9 -3.59 -11.52 -1.09
CA GLN A 9 -4.32 -11.19 0.15
C GLN A 9 -3.38 -10.78 1.27
N ALA A 10 -3.75 -9.71 1.97
CA ALA A 10 -3.17 -9.34 3.26
C ALA A 10 -4.14 -9.72 4.38
N MET A 11 -3.67 -10.51 5.34
CA MET A 11 -4.45 -10.88 6.51
C MET A 11 -3.96 -10.13 7.74
N LEU A 12 -4.90 -9.52 8.45
CA LEU A 12 -4.63 -8.85 9.71
C LEU A 12 -5.04 -9.73 10.88
N TRP A 13 -4.15 -9.82 11.87
CA TRP A 13 -4.34 -10.60 13.08
C TRP A 13 -4.13 -9.77 14.34
N ASP A 14 -5.02 -9.97 15.31
CA ASP A 14 -4.79 -9.60 16.70
C ASP A 14 -3.91 -10.68 17.35
N LEU A 15 -2.73 -10.29 17.82
CA LEU A 15 -1.78 -11.23 18.45
C LEU A 15 -2.05 -11.49 19.92
N ASN A 16 -2.74 -10.57 20.60
CA ASN A 16 -3.10 -10.77 22.00
C ASN A 16 -4.20 -11.83 22.11
N GLU A 17 -5.17 -11.77 21.20
CA GLU A 17 -6.31 -12.69 21.18
C GLU A 17 -6.13 -13.88 20.21
N GLY A 18 -5.12 -13.83 19.35
CA GLY A 18 -4.90 -14.83 18.28
C GLY A 18 -6.02 -14.84 17.24
N LYS A 19 -6.76 -13.72 17.09
CA LYS A 19 -7.94 -13.65 16.23
C LYS A 19 -7.62 -13.00 14.90
N HIS A 20 -8.17 -13.59 13.85
CA HIS A 20 -8.21 -12.97 12.54
C HIS A 20 -9.16 -11.78 12.57
N LEU A 21 -8.66 -10.61 12.17
CA LEU A 21 -9.43 -9.36 12.12
C LEU A 21 -9.97 -9.11 10.72
N TYR A 22 -9.09 -9.06 9.71
CA TYR A 22 -9.43 -8.66 8.35
C TYR A 22 -8.69 -9.47 7.30
N THR A 23 -9.36 -9.73 6.18
CA THR A 23 -8.75 -10.13 4.92
C THR A 23 -8.92 -8.98 3.94
N LEU A 24 -7.81 -8.47 3.43
CA LEU A 24 -7.77 -7.36 2.49
C LEU A 24 -7.34 -7.90 1.14
N ASP A 25 -8.26 -7.84 0.17
CA ASP A 25 -8.02 -8.29 -1.20
C ASP A 25 -7.37 -7.18 -2.02
N SER A 26 -6.12 -7.39 -2.42
CA SER A 26 -5.42 -6.48 -3.32
C SER A 26 -5.69 -6.75 -4.79
N GLY A 27 -6.17 -7.95 -5.15
CA GLY A 27 -6.39 -8.37 -6.53
C GLY A 27 -5.11 -8.55 -7.37
N ASP A 28 -3.93 -8.41 -6.75
CA ASP A 28 -2.61 -8.59 -7.36
C ASP A 28 -1.58 -8.91 -6.26
N THR A 29 -0.43 -9.43 -6.67
CA THR A 29 0.70 -9.77 -5.79
C THR A 29 1.04 -8.57 -4.90
N ILE A 30 1.09 -8.82 -3.60
CA ILE A 30 1.53 -7.83 -2.63
C ILE A 30 3.06 -7.97 -2.52
N ASN A 31 3.80 -6.88 -2.66
CA ASN A 31 5.27 -6.93 -2.54
C ASN A 31 5.76 -6.35 -1.21
N ALA A 32 4.99 -5.44 -0.62
CA ALA A 32 5.33 -4.77 0.62
C ALA A 32 4.06 -4.27 1.32
N LEU A 33 4.14 -4.16 2.64
CA LEU A 33 3.09 -3.64 3.51
C LEU A 33 3.69 -2.66 4.52
N CYS A 34 2.94 -1.62 4.89
CA CYS A 34 3.31 -0.76 6.01
C CYS A 34 2.10 -0.05 6.64
N PHE A 35 2.15 0.12 7.97
CA PHE A 35 1.19 0.95 8.69
C PHE A 35 1.50 2.43 8.54
N SER A 36 0.45 3.23 8.39
CA SER A 36 0.59 4.67 8.60
C SER A 36 0.93 4.95 10.07
N PRO A 37 1.86 5.87 10.35
CA PRO A 37 2.25 6.18 11.72
C PRO A 37 1.25 7.10 12.43
N ASN A 38 0.37 7.80 11.70
CA ASN A 38 -0.56 8.79 12.26
C ASN A 38 -2.04 8.38 12.15
N ARG A 39 -2.34 7.28 11.45
CA ARG A 39 -3.71 6.82 11.17
C ARG A 39 -3.78 5.32 11.27
N TYR A 40 -4.99 4.81 11.51
CA TYR A 40 -5.25 3.38 11.48
C TYR A 40 -5.40 2.86 10.04
N TRP A 41 -4.37 3.12 9.23
CA TRP A 41 -4.33 2.77 7.81
C TRP A 41 -3.26 1.72 7.53
N LEU A 42 -3.56 0.83 6.60
CA LEU A 42 -2.60 -0.09 6.01
C LEU A 42 -2.35 0.28 4.55
N CYS A 43 -1.08 0.36 4.15
CA CYS A 43 -0.67 0.48 2.77
C CYS A 43 -0.14 -0.85 2.26
N ALA A 44 -0.57 -1.27 1.07
CA ALA A 44 0.03 -2.39 0.35
C ALA A 44 0.54 -1.95 -1.01
N ALA A 45 1.76 -2.37 -1.35
CA ALA A 45 2.28 -2.32 -2.69
C ALA A 45 1.70 -3.51 -3.47
N THR A 46 0.77 -3.24 -4.40
CA THR A 46 -0.02 -4.23 -5.12
C THR A 46 0.29 -4.11 -6.61
N GLY A 47 1.24 -4.91 -7.09
CA GLY A 47 1.80 -4.76 -8.43
C GLY A 47 2.40 -3.36 -8.69
N PRO A 48 1.95 -2.61 -9.71
CA PRO A 48 2.41 -1.24 -9.99
C PRO A 48 1.73 -0.15 -9.15
N SER A 49 0.67 -0.51 -8.41
CA SER A 49 -0.14 0.41 -7.61
C SER A 49 0.16 0.26 -6.11
N ILE A 50 -0.33 1.22 -5.32
CA ILE A 50 -0.32 1.15 -3.86
C ILE A 50 -1.75 1.38 -3.37
N LYS A 51 -2.33 0.40 -2.68
CA LYS A 51 -3.66 0.54 -2.06
C LYS A 51 -3.52 0.98 -0.61
N ILE A 52 -4.37 1.91 -0.20
CA ILE A 52 -4.45 2.41 1.17
C ILE A 52 -5.82 2.07 1.73
N TRP A 53 -5.85 1.26 2.79
CA TRP A 53 -7.08 0.93 3.52
C TRP A 53 -7.17 1.70 4.82
N ASP A 54 -8.35 2.22 5.10
CA ASP A 54 -8.76 2.57 6.44
C ASP A 54 -9.30 1.33 7.14
N LEU A 55 -8.60 0.89 8.19
CA LEU A 55 -8.92 -0.32 8.94
C LEU A 55 -10.05 -0.11 9.96
N GLU A 56 -10.36 1.14 10.31
CA GLU A 56 -11.50 1.49 11.15
C GLU A 56 -12.77 1.52 10.29
N GLY A 57 -12.74 2.27 9.20
CA GLY A 57 -13.85 2.39 8.25
C GLY A 57 -14.06 1.15 7.37
N LYS A 58 -13.05 0.27 7.27
CA LYS A 58 -13.00 -0.90 6.39
C LYS A 58 -13.23 -0.55 4.91
N ILE A 59 -12.64 0.56 4.48
CA ILE A 59 -12.74 1.07 3.11
C ILE A 59 -11.36 1.30 2.50
N ILE A 60 -11.26 1.22 1.18
CA ILE A 60 -10.11 1.76 0.45
C ILE A 60 -10.28 3.27 0.43
N VAL A 61 -9.30 4.00 0.98
CA VAL A 61 -9.33 5.47 0.99
C VAL A 61 -8.60 6.06 -0.21
N ASP A 62 -7.60 5.35 -0.75
CA ASP A 62 -6.89 5.77 -1.94
C ASP A 62 -6.23 4.60 -2.64
N GLU A 63 -5.95 4.79 -3.93
CA GLU A 63 -5.10 3.91 -4.72
C GLU A 63 -4.12 4.74 -5.54
N LEU A 64 -2.88 4.79 -5.05
CA LEU A 64 -1.81 5.54 -5.68
C LEU A 64 -1.30 4.77 -6.88
N ARG A 65 -1.42 5.38 -8.05
CA ARG A 65 -0.88 4.86 -9.29
C ARG A 65 0.19 5.82 -9.80
N GLN A 66 1.23 5.26 -10.41
CA GLN A 66 2.11 6.07 -11.21
C GLN A 66 1.38 6.58 -12.46
N GLU A 67 1.62 7.83 -12.85
CA GLU A 67 1.29 8.28 -14.20
C GLU A 67 2.26 7.59 -15.16
N VAL A 68 1.81 6.53 -15.82
CA VAL A 68 2.61 5.77 -16.77
C VAL A 68 2.81 6.64 -18.02
N ILE A 69 3.92 7.38 -18.10
CA ILE A 69 4.41 7.93 -19.37
C ILE A 69 5.19 6.84 -20.09
N SER A 70 4.52 5.77 -20.48
CA SER A 70 5.13 4.80 -21.40
C SER A 70 4.86 5.24 -22.83
N THR A 71 5.92 5.60 -23.54
CA THR A 71 5.87 5.81 -25.00
C THR A 71 5.76 4.49 -25.77
N ASN A 72 5.82 3.34 -25.09
CA ASN A 72 5.83 2.02 -25.68
C ASN A 72 4.85 1.09 -24.96
N SER A 73 3.66 0.92 -25.55
CA SER A 73 2.51 0.18 -24.99
C SER A 73 2.75 -1.31 -24.71
N LYS A 74 3.95 -1.84 -24.97
CA LYS A 74 4.33 -3.24 -24.75
C LYS A 74 5.21 -3.48 -23.51
N ALA A 75 5.72 -2.44 -22.86
CA ALA A 75 6.54 -2.62 -21.65
C ALA A 75 5.63 -2.84 -20.43
N GLU A 76 5.94 -3.83 -19.61
CA GLU A 76 5.26 -4.02 -18.32
C GLU A 76 5.49 -2.80 -17.41
N PRO A 77 4.48 -2.37 -16.63
CA PRO A 77 4.66 -1.25 -15.73
C PRO A 77 5.67 -1.62 -14.63
N PRO A 78 6.52 -0.68 -14.18
CA PRO A 78 7.37 -0.89 -13.02
C PRO A 78 6.54 -1.25 -11.78
N GLN A 79 7.06 -2.19 -11.01
CA GLN A 79 6.40 -2.77 -9.85
C GLN A 79 6.88 -2.06 -8.59
N CYS A 80 5.97 -1.82 -7.64
CA CYS A 80 6.32 -1.27 -6.34
C CYS A 80 6.87 -2.40 -5.45
N THR A 81 8.05 -2.22 -4.88
CA THR A 81 8.78 -3.26 -4.14
C THR A 81 9.04 -2.92 -2.68
N SER A 82 8.93 -1.66 -2.31
CA SER A 82 9.14 -1.20 -0.93
C SER A 82 8.30 0.03 -0.63
N LEU A 83 7.90 0.16 0.64
CA LEU A 83 7.12 1.28 1.15
C LEU A 83 7.74 1.80 2.45
N ALA A 84 7.76 3.12 2.63
CA ALA A 84 8.15 3.76 3.88
C ALA A 84 7.37 5.05 4.10
N TRP A 85 6.82 5.22 5.29
CA TRP A 85 6.21 6.48 5.71
C TRP A 85 7.26 7.43 6.29
N SER A 86 7.08 8.73 6.06
CA SER A 86 7.70 9.75 6.91
C SER A 86 7.19 9.62 8.34
N ALA A 87 8.01 10.00 9.32
CA ALA A 87 7.65 9.86 10.74
C ALA A 87 6.39 10.66 11.14
N ASP A 88 6.10 11.77 10.44
CA ASP A 88 4.89 12.57 10.62
C ASP A 88 3.65 11.99 9.91
N GLY A 89 3.82 10.94 9.10
CA GLY A 89 2.79 10.26 8.34
C GLY A 89 2.15 11.09 7.23
N GLN A 90 2.83 12.14 6.76
CA GLN A 90 2.33 12.99 5.68
C GLN A 90 2.85 12.58 4.30
N THR A 91 3.96 11.82 4.25
CA THR A 91 4.63 11.45 3.00
C THR A 91 4.83 9.94 2.96
N LEU A 92 4.43 9.34 1.85
CA LEU A 92 4.71 7.94 1.54
C LEU A 92 5.79 7.88 0.44
N PHE A 93 6.88 7.17 0.73
CA PHE A 93 7.94 6.86 -0.20
C PHE A 93 7.78 5.43 -0.71
N ALA A 94 7.95 5.23 -2.02
CA ALA A 94 7.90 3.90 -2.59
C ALA A 94 9.01 3.68 -3.62
N GLY A 95 9.72 2.56 -3.48
CA GLY A 95 10.77 2.13 -4.41
C GLY A 95 10.22 1.20 -5.49
N TYR A 96 10.56 1.49 -6.74
CA TYR A 96 10.09 0.75 -7.91
C TYR A 96 11.22 0.04 -8.66
N THR A 97 10.85 -0.95 -9.46
CA THR A 97 11.78 -1.75 -10.29
C THR A 97 12.44 -0.97 -11.43
N ASP A 98 11.99 0.25 -11.73
CA ASP A 98 12.62 1.17 -12.69
C ASP A 98 13.73 2.03 -12.07
N ASN A 99 14.16 1.70 -10.85
CA ASN A 99 15.17 2.43 -10.08
C ASN A 99 14.73 3.84 -9.65
N LEU A 100 13.44 4.15 -9.74
CA LEU A 100 12.89 5.41 -9.27
C LEU A 100 12.21 5.25 -7.91
N ILE A 101 12.36 6.28 -7.07
CA ILE A 101 11.57 6.46 -5.86
C ILE A 101 10.47 7.45 -6.18
N ARG A 102 9.23 7.05 -5.90
CA ARG A 102 8.07 7.92 -6.02
C ARG A 102 7.61 8.35 -4.64
N VAL A 103 7.12 9.59 -4.58
CA VAL A 103 6.81 10.27 -3.33
C VAL A 103 5.41 10.86 -3.44
N TRP A 104 4.54 10.50 -2.52
CA TRP A 104 3.18 11.05 -2.43
C TRP A 104 2.99 11.77 -1.11
N GLN A 105 2.50 13.01 -1.18
CA GLN A 105 1.92 13.66 -0.01
C GLN A 105 0.51 13.14 0.18
N VAL A 106 0.28 12.50 1.32
CA VAL A 106 -1.02 11.95 1.68
C VAL A 106 -1.64 12.88 2.71
N THR A 107 -2.29 13.94 2.23
CA THR A 107 -3.03 14.90 3.05
C THR A 107 -4.52 14.59 3.04
N ILE A 108 -5.21 14.86 4.15
CA ILE A 108 -6.69 14.89 4.12
C ILE A 108 -7.07 16.09 3.25
N GLY A 109 -7.74 15.83 2.13
CA GLY A 109 -8.60 16.86 1.56
C GLY A 109 -9.69 17.16 2.59
N THR A 110 -9.59 18.29 3.29
CA THR A 110 -10.74 18.82 4.02
C THR A 110 -11.82 19.08 2.98
N ARG A 111 -12.86 18.24 2.98
CA ARG A 111 -14.09 18.52 2.25
C ARG A 111 -14.79 19.74 2.85
#